data_AF-A0A448Y2P4-F1
#
_entry.id   AF-A0A448Y2P4-F1
#
_cell.length_a   1.000
_cell.length_b   1.000
_cell.length_c   1.000
_cell.angle_alpha   90.00
_cell.angle_beta   90.00
_cell.angle_gamma   90.00
#
_symmetry.space_group_name_H-M   'P 1'
#
loop_
_entity.id
_entity.type
_entity.pdbx_description
1 polymer ?
#
loop_
_entity_poly.entity_id
_entity_poly.type
_entity_poly.pdbx_seq_one_letter_code
_entity_poly.pdbx_strand_id
1 'polypeptide(L)'
;MSTDFCWLNNITQEQGKMIIDLYNDTLKTEPIIGYQEEISEQRGKEIVDELNHSLAKNKIELFTIFSGPDIIGMAVLTKSSMPNCEHTAEVSKGIIRSDYQKQGIMKHAFLNIAQRAKAAGIDVLTVDVRKNSKAHMLWESIGFKPFGELKDYARVAGKSNPGLYLYTETNLLICRLEHLIQGREKNGTGLLDNETFKKLLRTELESKITMTHPLILEVLNGQQNWQLLRMMTLQGYQLTKHFLDYIETLYYHCPEGKHKRRLLYNLFEEETGHFSKTRNHVKLMQNFIRAIGVSDEDRDAVVALPSTQKLIDYRMDLVKNPMTFHLGCAAVMIASEGQNLEEAAGEARHELLPKTYNLTEKDLYFFSVHQKEDVGHVKEGISVVADVCTTASMQQEALKVVRKTCDLFYEMYDGIAKAYEKQQSS
;
A
#
# COMPACT_ATOMS: atom_id res chain seq x y z
N MET A 1 24.22 -0.99 21.19
CA MET A 1 24.20 -2.35 21.77
C MET A 1 23.91 -3.30 20.63
N SER A 2 24.65 -4.41 20.50
CA SER A 2 24.36 -5.41 19.47
C SER A 2 23.03 -6.09 19.78
N THR A 3 22.16 -6.23 18.79
CA THR A 3 20.93 -7.02 18.91
C THR A 3 21.11 -8.33 18.17
N ASP A 4 20.84 -9.44 18.84
CA ASP A 4 21.02 -10.78 18.28
C ASP A 4 19.66 -11.44 18.04
N PHE A 5 19.48 -12.01 16.85
CA PHE A 5 18.25 -12.69 16.44
C PHE A 5 18.42 -14.21 16.60
N CYS A 6 17.58 -14.85 17.40
CA CYS A 6 17.73 -16.26 17.77
C CYS A 6 16.42 -17.04 17.64
N TRP A 7 16.51 -18.27 17.15
CA TRP A 7 15.41 -19.24 17.13
C TRP A 7 15.62 -20.23 18.27
N LEU A 8 14.72 -20.21 19.26
CA LEU A 8 14.81 -21.08 20.43
C LEU A 8 14.16 -22.43 20.16
N ASN A 9 14.86 -23.51 20.52
CA ASN A 9 14.32 -24.88 20.46
C ASN A 9 13.66 -25.31 21.79
N ASN A 10 13.99 -24.63 22.88
CA ASN A 10 13.37 -24.76 24.19
C ASN A 10 13.49 -23.43 24.95
N ILE A 11 12.71 -23.27 26.01
CA ILE A 11 12.68 -22.10 26.88
C ILE A 11 13.15 -22.54 28.27
N THR A 12 14.27 -21.98 28.74
CA THR A 12 14.74 -22.19 30.11
C THR A 12 13.86 -21.46 31.12
N GLN A 13 13.99 -21.79 32.41
CA GLN A 13 13.22 -21.09 33.45
C GLN A 13 13.53 -19.58 33.49
N GLU A 14 14.77 -19.18 33.22
CA GLU A 14 15.18 -17.77 33.15
C GLU A 14 14.59 -17.07 31.92
N GLN A 15 14.68 -17.68 30.74
CA GLN A 15 14.07 -17.15 29.52
C GLN A 15 12.54 -17.08 29.64
N GLY A 16 11.93 -18.04 30.33
CA GLY A 16 10.49 -18.03 30.61
C GLY A 16 10.08 -16.80 31.40
N LYS A 17 10.84 -16.41 32.43
CA LYS A 17 10.60 -15.18 33.18
C LYS A 17 10.72 -13.94 32.27
N MET A 18 11.79 -13.85 31.49
CA MET A 18 12.00 -12.73 30.55
C MET A 18 10.89 -12.60 29.51
N ILE A 19 10.35 -13.73 29.02
CA ILE A 19 9.20 -13.73 28.10
C ILE A 19 7.97 -13.14 28.80
N ILE A 20 7.67 -13.54 30.03
CA ILE A 20 6.52 -13.00 30.77
C ILE A 20 6.70 -11.52 31.09
N ASP A 21 7.91 -11.09 31.43
CA ASP A 21 8.23 -9.66 31.61
C ASP A 21 7.98 -8.86 30.33
N LEU A 22 8.29 -9.43 29.16
CA LEU A 22 8.02 -8.82 27.85
C LEU A 22 6.51 -8.68 27.57
N TYR A 23 5.70 -9.68 27.91
CA TYR A 23 4.24 -9.58 27.84
C TYR A 23 3.72 -8.46 28.75
N ASN A 24 4.16 -8.44 30.01
CA ASN A 24 3.71 -7.47 31.01
C ASN A 24 4.15 -6.04 30.65
N ASP A 25 5.34 -5.84 30.08
CA ASP A 25 5.77 -4.53 29.56
C ASP A 25 4.83 -4.02 28.47
N THR A 26 4.47 -4.88 27.52
CA THR A 26 3.60 -4.48 26.40
C THR A 26 2.18 -4.17 26.87
N LEU A 27 1.65 -4.96 27.80
CA LEU A 27 0.31 -4.77 28.39
C LEU A 27 0.15 -3.41 29.11
N LYS A 28 1.24 -2.80 29.61
CA LYS A 28 1.21 -1.44 30.17
C LYS A 28 0.83 -0.38 29.13
N THR A 29 1.10 -0.65 27.85
CA THR A 29 0.91 0.32 26.77
C THR A 29 -0.28 0.00 25.89
N GLU A 30 -0.48 -1.27 25.53
CA GLU A 30 -1.61 -1.72 24.71
C GLU A 30 -2.05 -3.15 25.09
N PRO A 31 -3.36 -3.46 25.08
CA PRO A 31 -3.83 -4.83 25.27
C PRO A 31 -3.28 -5.76 24.19
N ILE A 32 -2.77 -6.91 24.60
CA ILE A 32 -2.34 -7.99 23.70
C ILE A 32 -3.57 -8.86 23.40
N ILE A 33 -3.68 -9.39 22.19
CA ILE A 33 -4.74 -10.34 21.85
C ILE A 33 -4.65 -11.56 22.79
N GLY A 34 -5.68 -11.70 23.64
CA GLY A 34 -5.80 -12.75 24.67
C GLY A 34 -5.55 -12.28 26.11
N TYR A 35 -4.98 -11.09 26.35
CA TYR A 35 -4.62 -10.62 27.69
C TYR A 35 -4.92 -9.11 27.86
N GLN A 36 -5.60 -8.75 28.95
CA GLN A 36 -5.99 -7.36 29.27
C GLN A 36 -5.31 -6.81 30.53
N GLU A 37 -4.80 -7.69 31.38
CA GLU A 37 -4.24 -7.39 32.68
C GLU A 37 -2.88 -8.07 32.82
N GLU A 38 -2.09 -7.61 33.80
CA GLU A 38 -0.80 -8.18 34.13
C GLU A 38 -0.89 -9.70 34.36
N ILE A 39 0.02 -10.43 33.73
CA ILE A 39 0.08 -11.88 33.80
C ILE A 39 0.72 -12.26 35.13
N SER A 40 -0.05 -12.97 35.97
CA SER A 40 0.43 -13.50 37.25
C SER A 40 1.53 -14.55 37.05
N GLU A 41 2.37 -14.78 38.07
CA GLU A 41 3.45 -15.76 38.01
C GLU A 41 2.95 -17.17 37.65
N GLN A 42 1.83 -17.60 38.25
CA GLN A 42 1.22 -18.90 37.95
C GLN A 42 0.78 -18.99 36.49
N ARG A 43 0.09 -17.96 35.98
CA ARG A 43 -0.37 -17.94 34.59
C ARG A 43 0.81 -17.84 33.62
N GLY A 44 1.84 -17.10 34.00
CA GLY A 44 3.08 -16.98 33.23
C GLY A 44 3.77 -18.34 33.06
N LYS A 45 3.82 -19.15 34.13
CA LYS A 45 4.33 -20.52 34.06
C LYS A 45 3.52 -21.39 33.08
N GLU A 46 2.20 -21.32 33.14
CA GLU A 46 1.33 -22.07 32.21
C GLU A 46 1.58 -21.69 30.74
N ILE A 47 1.78 -20.40 30.45
CA ILE A 47 2.09 -19.92 29.09
C ILE A 47 3.44 -20.47 28.61
N VAL A 48 4.46 -20.43 29.46
CA VAL A 48 5.79 -20.94 29.12
C VAL A 48 5.77 -22.46 28.92
N ASP A 49 5.04 -23.19 29.76
CA ASP A 49 4.88 -24.64 29.63
C ASP A 49 4.16 -25.01 28.32
N GLU A 50 3.14 -24.26 27.92
CA GLU A 50 2.41 -24.44 26.65
C GLU A 50 3.31 -24.16 25.42
N LEU A 51 4.12 -23.11 25.47
CA LEU A 51 5.09 -22.81 24.42
C LEU A 51 6.15 -23.91 24.29
N ASN A 52 6.73 -24.37 25.41
CA ASN A 52 7.71 -25.46 25.43
C ASN A 52 7.12 -26.77 24.88
N HIS A 53 5.88 -27.11 25.26
CA HIS A 53 5.20 -28.29 24.74
C HIS A 53 4.96 -28.21 23.22
N SER A 54 4.61 -27.02 22.72
CA SER A 54 4.39 -26.80 21.29
C SER A 54 5.68 -26.83 20.48
N LEU A 55 6.78 -26.28 21.03
CA LEU A 55 8.14 -26.37 20.47
C LEU A 55 8.60 -27.83 20.39
N ALA A 56 8.46 -28.60 21.48
CA ALA A 56 8.85 -30.01 21.51
C ALA A 56 8.10 -30.87 20.49
N LYS A 57 6.89 -30.47 20.09
CA LYS A 57 6.08 -31.12 19.06
C LYS A 57 6.31 -30.56 17.65
N ASN A 58 7.24 -29.62 17.47
CA ASN A 58 7.49 -28.91 16.21
C ASN A 58 6.22 -28.25 15.63
N LYS A 59 5.26 -27.87 16.48
CA LYS A 59 4.04 -27.16 16.04
C LYS A 59 4.30 -25.68 15.80
N ILE A 60 5.28 -25.12 16.50
CA ILE A 60 5.69 -23.73 16.40
C ILE A 60 7.21 -23.64 16.30
N GLU A 61 7.70 -22.52 15.77
CA GLU A 61 9.06 -22.05 15.96
C GLU A 61 9.02 -20.73 16.74
N LEU A 62 9.91 -20.58 17.74
CA LEU A 62 9.96 -19.39 18.58
C LEU A 62 11.14 -18.51 18.18
N PHE A 63 10.83 -17.33 17.66
CA PHE A 63 11.80 -16.30 17.36
C PHE A 63 11.96 -15.36 18.56
N THR A 64 13.20 -14.99 18.87
CA THR A 64 13.56 -14.09 19.97
C THR A 64 14.62 -13.08 19.53
N ILE A 65 14.59 -11.92 20.17
CA ILE A 65 15.54 -10.83 19.97
C ILE A 65 16.23 -10.57 21.30
N PHE A 66 17.55 -10.65 21.32
CA PHE A 66 18.37 -10.40 22.50
C PHE A 66 19.06 -9.04 22.41
N SER A 67 19.20 -8.37 23.55
CA SER A 67 20.12 -7.23 23.74
C SER A 67 21.00 -7.53 24.95
N GLY A 68 22.15 -8.17 24.71
CA GLY A 68 22.92 -8.78 25.79
C GLY A 68 22.18 -10.01 26.35
N PRO A 69 22.04 -10.16 27.68
CA PRO A 69 21.34 -11.30 28.28
C PRO A 69 19.81 -11.20 28.17
N ASP A 70 19.26 -10.01 27.88
CA ASP A 70 17.84 -9.75 27.96
C ASP A 70 17.12 -10.09 26.66
N ILE A 71 15.98 -10.79 26.76
CA ILE A 71 15.01 -10.91 25.66
C ILE A 71 14.23 -9.59 25.56
N ILE A 72 14.40 -8.90 24.43
CA ILE A 72 13.73 -7.62 24.14
C ILE A 72 12.61 -7.76 23.10
N GLY A 73 12.44 -8.93 22.52
CA GLY A 73 11.36 -9.19 21.57
C GLY A 73 11.17 -10.66 21.26
N MET A 74 9.98 -11.02 20.80
CA MET A 74 9.64 -12.37 20.36
C MET A 74 8.59 -12.38 19.26
N ALA A 75 8.52 -13.49 18.53
CA ALA A 75 7.40 -13.85 17.66
C ALA A 75 7.27 -15.37 17.58
N VAL A 76 6.06 -15.86 17.33
CA VAL A 76 5.78 -17.29 17.17
C VAL A 76 5.40 -17.54 15.72
N LEU A 77 6.10 -18.45 15.05
CA LEU A 77 5.77 -18.92 13.71
C LEU A 77 5.07 -20.27 13.81
N THR A 78 3.79 -20.32 13.45
CA THR A 78 2.98 -21.53 13.46
C THR A 78 2.81 -22.05 12.04
N LYS A 79 3.34 -23.24 11.75
CA LYS A 79 3.20 -23.87 10.43
C LYS A 79 1.87 -24.61 10.34
N SER A 80 1.25 -24.60 9.15
CA SER A 80 0.11 -25.47 8.92
C SER A 80 0.52 -26.94 9.03
N SER A 81 -0.26 -27.74 9.75
CA SER A 81 -0.06 -29.18 9.85
C SER A 81 -0.83 -29.97 8.79
N MET A 82 -1.57 -29.30 7.90
CA MET A 82 -2.35 -29.95 6.85
C MET A 82 -1.47 -30.12 5.60
N PRO A 83 -1.35 -31.33 5.02
CA PRO A 83 -0.39 -31.60 3.93
C PRO A 83 -0.51 -30.69 2.70
N ASN A 84 -1.71 -30.24 2.37
CA ASN A 84 -1.96 -29.35 1.22
C ASN A 84 -1.83 -27.86 1.56
N CYS A 85 -1.50 -27.51 2.80
CA CYS A 85 -1.35 -26.14 3.29
C CYS A 85 0.06 -25.86 3.86
N GLU A 86 1.03 -26.76 3.68
CA GLU A 86 2.40 -26.63 4.21
C GLU A 86 3.13 -25.36 3.73
N HIS A 87 2.69 -24.80 2.60
CA HIS A 87 3.19 -23.54 2.04
C HIS A 87 2.73 -22.29 2.81
N THR A 88 1.93 -22.42 3.88
CA THR A 88 1.45 -21.29 4.69
C THR A 88 1.88 -21.38 6.15
N ALA A 89 2.14 -20.22 6.76
CA ALA A 89 2.37 -20.12 8.19
C ALA A 89 1.84 -18.81 8.76
N GLU A 90 1.45 -18.85 10.03
CA GLU A 90 0.98 -17.70 10.78
C GLU A 90 2.11 -17.13 11.63
N VAL A 91 2.30 -15.81 11.60
CA VAL A 91 3.14 -15.09 12.56
C VAL A 91 2.24 -14.52 13.65
N SER A 92 2.38 -15.03 14.87
CA SER A 92 1.58 -14.61 16.01
C SER A 92 2.47 -14.13 17.16
N LYS A 93 1.84 -13.49 18.17
CA LYS A 93 2.50 -13.04 19.40
C LYS A 93 3.78 -12.23 19.16
N GLY A 94 3.78 -11.38 18.12
CA GLY A 94 4.87 -10.45 17.83
C GLY A 94 4.91 -9.34 18.87
N ILE A 95 5.92 -9.36 19.74
CA ILE A 95 6.08 -8.44 20.86
C ILE A 95 7.50 -7.86 20.85
N ILE A 96 7.63 -6.55 21.06
CA ILE A 96 8.91 -5.86 21.29
C ILE A 96 8.76 -4.94 22.49
N ARG A 97 9.75 -4.99 23.38
CA ARG A 97 9.86 -4.17 24.58
C ARG A 97 9.74 -2.69 24.22
N SER A 98 8.96 -1.95 25.00
CA SER A 98 8.51 -0.59 24.68
C SER A 98 9.66 0.40 24.42
N ASP A 99 10.78 0.25 25.12
CA ASP A 99 12.03 1.02 24.98
C ASP A 99 12.83 0.73 23.69
N TYR A 100 12.50 -0.34 22.95
CA TYR A 100 13.19 -0.74 21.71
C TYR A 100 12.35 -0.55 20.43
N GLN A 101 11.07 -0.18 20.54
CA GLN A 101 10.15 -0.09 19.40
C GLN A 101 10.55 0.95 18.33
N LYS A 102 11.35 1.97 18.69
CA LYS A 102 11.78 3.04 17.75
C LYS A 102 13.13 2.79 17.05
N GLN A 103 13.79 1.66 17.31
CA GLN A 103 15.18 1.44 16.89
C GLN A 103 15.32 0.75 15.52
N GLY A 104 14.24 0.55 14.75
CA GLY A 104 14.31 -0.11 13.44
C GLY A 104 14.56 -1.63 13.50
N ILE A 105 14.54 -2.20 14.70
CA ILE A 105 14.70 -3.64 14.98
C ILE A 105 13.61 -4.46 14.28
N MET A 106 12.38 -3.94 14.21
CA MET A 106 11.25 -4.63 13.59
C MET A 106 11.52 -5.11 12.16
N LYS A 107 12.12 -4.26 11.31
CA LYS A 107 12.36 -4.64 9.91
C LYS A 107 13.35 -5.81 9.80
N HIS A 108 14.40 -5.77 10.61
CA HIS A 108 15.41 -6.83 10.67
C HIS A 108 14.84 -8.11 11.29
N ALA A 109 14.02 -8.00 12.33
CA ALA A 109 13.28 -9.12 12.91
C ALA A 109 12.39 -9.81 11.87
N PHE A 110 11.56 -9.05 11.15
CA PHE A 110 10.72 -9.62 10.10
C PHE A 110 11.50 -10.15 8.91
N LEU A 111 12.66 -9.56 8.58
CA LEU A 111 13.51 -10.09 7.53
C LEU A 111 14.02 -11.49 7.93
N ASN A 112 14.44 -11.65 9.18
CA ASN A 112 14.89 -12.95 9.71
C ASN A 112 13.74 -13.98 9.71
N ILE A 113 12.54 -13.58 10.15
CA ILE A 113 11.33 -14.42 10.11
C ILE A 113 11.00 -14.84 8.68
N ALA A 114 11.00 -13.90 7.73
CA ALA A 114 10.68 -14.19 6.34
C ALA A 114 11.73 -15.08 5.67
N GLN A 115 13.03 -14.86 5.93
CA GLN A 115 14.11 -15.72 5.45
C GLN A 115 14.01 -17.13 6.02
N ARG A 116 13.69 -17.28 7.32
CA ARG A 116 13.44 -18.57 7.96
C ARG A 116 12.23 -19.27 7.33
N ALA A 117 11.15 -18.54 7.10
CA ALA A 117 9.93 -19.06 6.47
C ALA A 117 10.22 -19.57 5.05
N LYS A 118 10.93 -18.79 4.23
CA LYS A 118 11.35 -19.18 2.88
C LYS A 118 12.22 -20.45 2.89
N ALA A 119 13.20 -20.53 3.80
CA ALA A 119 14.04 -21.71 3.94
C ALA A 119 13.24 -22.97 4.35
N ALA A 120 12.09 -22.79 4.99
CA ALA A 120 11.17 -23.86 5.37
C ALA A 120 10.10 -24.16 4.30
N GLY A 121 10.17 -23.56 3.10
CA GLY A 121 9.20 -23.79 2.02
C GLY A 121 7.85 -23.08 2.20
N ILE A 122 7.80 -22.04 3.04
CA ILE A 122 6.59 -21.25 3.26
C ILE A 122 6.52 -20.12 2.23
N ASP A 123 5.50 -20.16 1.38
CA ASP A 123 5.24 -19.17 0.33
C ASP A 123 4.40 -18.00 0.81
N VAL A 124 3.53 -18.21 1.81
CA VAL A 124 2.59 -17.20 2.32
C VAL A 124 2.65 -17.11 3.84
N LEU A 125 2.80 -15.88 4.34
CA LEU A 125 2.70 -15.56 5.76
C LEU A 125 1.39 -14.85 6.04
N THR A 126 0.72 -15.24 7.12
CA THR A 126 -0.50 -14.60 7.62
C THR A 126 -0.31 -14.02 9.00
N VAL A 127 -1.10 -12.98 9.31
CA VAL A 127 -1.23 -12.41 10.65
C VAL A 127 -2.69 -12.02 10.87
N ASP A 128 -3.12 -11.98 12.13
CA ASP A 128 -4.32 -11.26 12.51
C ASP A 128 -3.98 -10.06 13.39
N VAL A 129 -4.80 -9.02 13.30
CA VAL A 129 -4.55 -7.77 14.02
C VAL A 129 -5.83 -7.00 14.28
N ARG A 130 -5.93 -6.32 15.42
CA ARG A 130 -7.00 -5.36 15.66
C ARG A 130 -6.93 -4.21 14.66
N LYS A 131 -8.02 -3.94 13.95
CA LYS A 131 -8.12 -2.86 12.96
C LYS A 131 -7.80 -1.52 13.62
N ASN A 132 -7.10 -0.65 12.88
CA ASN A 132 -6.66 0.69 13.33
C ASN A 132 -5.69 0.71 14.54
N SER A 133 -5.09 -0.42 14.91
CA SER A 133 -4.02 -0.45 15.92
C SER A 133 -2.66 0.00 15.35
N LYS A 134 -1.67 0.26 16.22
CA LYS A 134 -0.30 0.53 15.77
C LYS A 134 0.29 -0.65 15.01
N ALA A 135 0.00 -1.88 15.45
CA ALA A 135 0.40 -3.09 14.76
C ALA A 135 -0.22 -3.19 13.36
N HIS A 136 -1.50 -2.82 13.20
CA HIS A 136 -2.16 -2.78 11.89
C HIS A 136 -1.39 -1.90 10.89
N MET A 137 -1.12 -0.64 11.25
CA MET A 137 -0.37 0.28 10.40
C MET A 137 1.05 -0.24 10.09
N LEU A 138 1.68 -0.91 11.05
CA LEU A 138 3.00 -1.50 10.84
C LEU A 138 2.97 -2.63 9.81
N TRP A 139 2.00 -3.54 9.91
CA TRP A 139 1.84 -4.66 8.97
C TRP A 139 1.62 -4.16 7.54
N GLU A 140 0.72 -3.21 7.35
CA GLU A 140 0.48 -2.59 6.05
C GLU A 140 1.75 -1.91 5.51
N SER A 141 2.50 -1.21 6.36
CA SER A 141 3.73 -0.52 5.96
C SER A 141 4.83 -1.45 5.42
N ILE A 142 4.83 -2.73 5.84
CA ILE A 142 5.78 -3.75 5.37
C ILE A 142 5.17 -4.70 4.33
N GLY A 143 3.98 -4.39 3.80
CA GLY A 143 3.40 -5.07 2.65
C GLY A 143 2.46 -6.23 2.95
N PHE A 144 1.92 -6.32 4.16
CA PHE A 144 0.76 -7.17 4.42
C PHE A 144 -0.51 -6.52 3.87
N LYS A 145 -1.40 -7.35 3.31
CA LYS A 145 -2.68 -6.92 2.73
C LYS A 145 -3.85 -7.66 3.40
N PRO A 146 -5.00 -7.00 3.63
CA PRO A 146 -6.16 -7.67 4.21
C PRO A 146 -6.79 -8.67 3.23
N PHE A 147 -7.27 -9.79 3.77
CA PHE A 147 -8.10 -10.77 3.05
C PHE A 147 -9.41 -11.12 3.79
N GLY A 148 -9.58 -10.62 5.02
CA GLY A 148 -10.81 -10.81 5.79
C GLY A 148 -10.93 -9.83 6.95
N GLU A 149 -12.17 -9.57 7.37
CA GLU A 149 -12.50 -8.75 8.54
C GLU A 149 -13.52 -9.47 9.42
N LEU A 150 -13.29 -9.45 10.74
CA LEU A 150 -14.24 -9.91 11.75
C LEU A 150 -14.67 -8.73 12.62
N LYS A 151 -15.97 -8.41 12.64
CA LYS A 151 -16.51 -7.22 13.34
C LYS A 151 -16.35 -7.29 14.86
N ASP A 152 -16.55 -8.45 15.45
CA ASP A 152 -16.35 -8.72 16.88
C ASP A 152 -15.15 -9.63 17.10
N TYR A 153 -13.97 -9.12 16.74
CA TYR A 153 -12.72 -9.86 16.82
C TYR A 153 -12.14 -9.83 18.24
N ALA A 154 -12.13 -8.66 18.90
CA ALA A 154 -11.63 -8.52 20.26
C ALA A 154 -12.47 -7.55 21.08
N ARG A 155 -12.78 -7.92 22.32
CA ARG A 155 -13.46 -7.04 23.28
C ARG A 155 -12.45 -6.43 24.22
N VAL A 156 -12.39 -5.11 24.32
CA VAL A 156 -11.52 -4.36 25.23
C VAL A 156 -12.38 -3.50 26.13
N ALA A 157 -12.28 -3.68 27.45
CA ALA A 157 -13.16 -3.01 28.42
C ALA A 157 -14.65 -3.13 28.05
N GLY A 158 -15.08 -4.33 27.61
CA GLY A 158 -16.46 -4.62 27.21
C GLY A 158 -16.87 -4.10 25.83
N LYS A 159 -16.04 -3.30 25.13
CA LYS A 159 -16.35 -2.80 23.79
C LYS A 159 -15.79 -3.72 22.71
N SER A 160 -16.64 -4.08 21.75
CA SER A 160 -16.26 -4.85 20.57
C SER A 160 -15.36 -4.02 19.64
N ASN A 161 -14.30 -4.64 19.13
CA ASN A 161 -13.37 -4.05 18.17
C ASN A 161 -13.21 -4.97 16.96
N PRO A 162 -13.23 -4.43 15.73
CA PRO A 162 -12.99 -5.21 14.53
C PRO A 162 -11.53 -5.63 14.40
N GLY A 163 -11.31 -6.77 13.77
CA GLY A 163 -9.99 -7.32 13.46
C GLY A 163 -9.88 -7.68 12.00
N LEU A 164 -8.65 -7.62 11.49
CA LEU A 164 -8.29 -7.91 10.12
C LEU A 164 -7.39 -9.12 10.08
N TYR A 165 -7.62 -9.98 9.09
CA TYR A 165 -6.71 -11.04 8.70
C TYR A 165 -5.90 -10.54 7.50
N LEU A 166 -4.58 -10.55 7.63
CA LEU A 166 -3.66 -10.03 6.62
C LEU A 166 -2.74 -11.15 6.11
N TYR A 167 -2.27 -11.02 4.88
CA TYR A 167 -1.30 -11.95 4.29
C TYR A 167 -0.22 -11.22 3.48
N THR A 168 0.88 -11.92 3.20
CA THR A 168 1.90 -11.48 2.23
C THR A 168 2.63 -12.69 1.62
N GLU A 169 3.12 -12.56 0.39
CA GLU A 169 4.04 -13.56 -0.21
C GLU A 169 5.42 -13.44 0.46
N THR A 170 5.96 -14.53 0.98
CA THR A 170 7.24 -14.56 1.72
C THR A 170 8.38 -13.94 0.92
N ASN A 171 8.47 -14.26 -0.37
CA ASN A 171 9.49 -13.69 -1.26
C ASN A 171 9.36 -12.17 -1.43
N LEU A 172 8.12 -11.67 -1.59
CA LEU A 172 7.88 -10.24 -1.71
C LEU A 172 8.19 -9.51 -0.40
N LEU A 173 7.85 -10.11 0.74
CA LEU A 173 8.17 -9.57 2.05
C LEU A 173 9.70 -9.44 2.24
N ILE A 174 10.47 -10.49 1.91
CA ILE A 174 11.94 -10.44 1.97
C ILE A 174 12.46 -9.28 1.13
N CYS A 175 12.08 -9.23 -0.15
CA CYS A 175 12.58 -8.22 -1.07
C CYS A 175 12.21 -6.80 -0.61
N ARG A 176 10.99 -6.62 -0.10
CA ARG A 176 10.52 -5.36 0.47
C ARG A 176 11.30 -4.97 1.72
N LEU A 177 11.56 -5.91 2.64
CA LEU A 177 12.29 -5.63 3.87
C LEU A 177 13.76 -5.34 3.61
N GLU A 178 14.43 -6.12 2.77
CA GLU A 178 15.79 -5.85 2.30
C GLU A 178 15.87 -4.46 1.68
N HIS A 179 14.91 -4.11 0.82
CA HIS A 179 14.79 -2.78 0.24
C HIS A 179 14.62 -1.68 1.30
N LEU A 180 13.73 -1.87 2.28
CA LEU A 180 13.47 -0.91 3.35
C LEU A 180 14.63 -0.74 4.34
N ILE A 181 15.50 -1.74 4.45
CA ILE A 181 16.73 -1.74 5.27
C ILE A 181 17.87 -1.07 4.50
N GLN A 182 18.14 -1.50 3.26
CA GLN A 182 19.17 -0.92 2.39
C GLN A 182 18.92 0.55 2.06
N GLY A 183 17.66 1.00 2.02
CA GLY A 183 17.34 2.43 1.87
C GLY A 183 17.91 3.32 2.98
N ARG A 184 18.38 2.74 4.11
CA ARG A 184 19.12 3.44 5.18
C ARG A 184 20.63 3.21 5.12
N GLU A 185 21.07 2.07 4.63
CA GLU A 185 22.49 1.73 4.43
C GLU A 185 22.90 2.10 3.00
N LYS A 186 23.37 3.33 2.80
CA LYS A 186 23.88 3.78 1.51
C LYS A 186 24.92 2.78 0.98
N ASN A 187 24.62 2.17 -0.19
CA ASN A 187 25.48 1.34 -1.05
C ASN A 187 25.36 -0.19 -0.88
N GLY A 188 24.22 -0.79 -1.25
CA GLY A 188 24.09 -2.24 -1.48
C GLY A 188 23.97 -2.62 -2.96
N THR A 189 24.61 -3.71 -3.38
CA THR A 189 24.58 -4.32 -4.74
C THR A 189 23.28 -5.09 -5.06
N GLY A 190 22.19 -4.86 -4.31
CA GLY A 190 20.94 -5.64 -4.34
C GLY A 190 20.02 -5.31 -5.51
N LEU A 191 20.50 -5.46 -6.74
CA LEU A 191 19.64 -5.36 -7.93
C LEU A 191 18.64 -6.53 -7.93
N LEU A 192 17.36 -6.21 -7.94
CA LEU A 192 16.30 -7.21 -8.01
C LEU A 192 16.16 -7.74 -9.43
N ASP A 193 15.79 -9.02 -9.57
CA ASP A 193 15.36 -9.56 -10.85
C ASP A 193 14.09 -8.85 -11.34
N ASN A 194 13.88 -8.86 -12.66
CA ASN A 194 12.79 -8.11 -13.29
C ASN A 194 11.40 -8.52 -12.81
N GLU A 195 11.15 -9.81 -12.55
CA GLU A 195 9.81 -10.24 -12.16
C GLU A 195 9.50 -9.83 -10.72
N THR A 196 10.48 -9.96 -9.82
CA THR A 196 10.37 -9.44 -8.45
C THR A 196 10.17 -7.93 -8.45
N PHE A 197 10.96 -7.18 -9.24
CA PHE A 197 10.85 -5.73 -9.31
C PHE A 197 9.49 -5.27 -9.83
N LYS A 198 8.96 -5.90 -10.88
CA LYS A 198 7.61 -5.61 -11.40
C LYS A 198 6.53 -5.86 -10.35
N LYS A 199 6.62 -6.98 -9.61
CA LYS A 199 5.68 -7.27 -8.51
C LYS A 199 5.74 -6.20 -7.41
N LEU A 200 6.93 -5.74 -7.05
CA LEU A 200 7.09 -4.67 -6.06
C LEU A 200 6.51 -3.33 -6.55
N LEU A 201 6.75 -2.92 -7.80
CA LEU A 201 6.15 -1.71 -8.38
C LEU A 201 4.61 -1.78 -8.29
N ARG A 202 4.03 -2.92 -8.64
CA ARG A 202 2.58 -3.15 -8.52
C ARG A 202 2.12 -3.08 -7.06
N THR A 203 2.87 -3.68 -6.14
CA THR A 203 2.53 -3.67 -4.71
C THR A 203 2.63 -2.27 -4.11
N GLU A 204 3.57 -1.43 -4.54
CA GLU A 204 3.65 -0.03 -4.14
C GLU A 204 2.45 0.77 -4.63
N LEU A 205 2.06 0.59 -5.89
CA LEU A 205 0.85 1.21 -6.45
C LEU A 205 -0.40 0.85 -5.64
N GLU A 206 -0.61 -0.45 -5.41
CA GLU A 206 -1.78 -0.99 -4.70
C GLU A 206 -1.79 -0.67 -3.20
N SER A 207 -0.65 -0.27 -2.62
CA SER A 207 -0.57 0.04 -1.19
C SER A 207 -1.37 1.27 -0.79
N LYS A 208 -1.67 2.16 -1.74
CA LYS A 208 -2.43 3.39 -1.49
C LYS A 208 -3.12 3.87 -2.75
N ILE A 209 -4.31 3.35 -3.00
CA ILE A 209 -5.19 3.77 -4.10
C ILE A 209 -6.17 4.84 -3.63
N THR A 210 -6.52 5.80 -4.48
CA THR A 210 -7.42 6.90 -4.11
C THR A 210 -8.83 6.43 -3.76
N MET A 211 -9.30 5.32 -4.31
CA MET A 211 -10.64 4.76 -4.04
C MET A 211 -10.93 4.50 -2.56
N THR A 212 -9.91 4.30 -1.73
CA THR A 212 -10.08 4.10 -0.28
C THR A 212 -10.19 5.41 0.50
N HIS A 213 -10.06 6.57 -0.16
CA HIS A 213 -10.14 7.86 0.51
C HIS A 213 -11.56 8.15 1.01
N PRO A 214 -11.76 8.60 2.27
CA PRO A 214 -13.08 8.85 2.85
C PRO A 214 -14.00 9.75 2.00
N LEU A 215 -13.43 10.80 1.41
CA LEU A 215 -14.15 11.74 0.54
C LEU A 215 -14.70 11.10 -0.75
N ILE A 216 -14.02 10.09 -1.32
CA ILE A 216 -14.54 9.33 -2.46
C ILE A 216 -15.70 8.43 -1.99
N LEU A 217 -15.54 7.77 -0.84
CA LEU A 217 -16.58 6.94 -0.25
C LEU A 217 -17.84 7.76 0.08
N GLU A 218 -17.69 9.02 0.49
CA GLU A 218 -18.80 9.93 0.74
C GLU A 218 -19.62 10.21 -0.53
N VAL A 219 -18.97 10.50 -1.65
CA VAL A 219 -19.67 10.72 -2.93
C VAL A 219 -20.40 9.47 -3.43
N LEU A 220 -19.89 8.28 -3.06
CA LEU A 220 -20.42 6.98 -3.48
C LEU A 220 -21.35 6.33 -2.43
N ASN A 221 -21.73 7.04 -1.37
CA ASN A 221 -22.51 6.47 -0.25
C ASN A 221 -24.02 6.27 -0.54
N GLY A 222 -24.45 6.50 -1.79
CA GLY A 222 -25.86 6.41 -2.19
C GLY A 222 -26.68 7.69 -1.99
N GLN A 223 -26.12 8.74 -1.38
CA GLN A 223 -26.74 10.06 -1.25
C GLN A 223 -26.06 11.07 -2.18
N GLN A 224 -26.85 11.94 -2.80
CA GLN A 224 -26.31 12.96 -3.70
C GLN A 224 -25.56 14.03 -2.92
N ASN A 225 -24.27 14.19 -3.23
CA ASN A 225 -23.46 15.33 -2.80
C ASN A 225 -22.89 16.06 -4.02
N TRP A 226 -23.74 16.83 -4.70
CA TRP A 226 -23.39 17.55 -5.94
C TRP A 226 -22.23 18.52 -5.76
N GLN A 227 -22.17 19.23 -4.62
CA GLN A 227 -21.11 20.20 -4.36
C GLN A 227 -19.75 19.50 -4.28
N LEU A 228 -19.66 18.41 -3.50
CA LEU A 228 -18.44 17.63 -3.36
C LEU A 228 -18.03 16.98 -4.68
N LEU A 229 -18.98 16.35 -5.39
CA LEU A 229 -18.73 15.73 -6.70
C LEU A 229 -18.17 16.75 -7.70
N ARG A 230 -18.77 17.94 -7.81
CA ARG A 230 -18.28 19.01 -8.69
C ARG A 230 -16.89 19.47 -8.32
N MET A 231 -16.64 19.72 -7.03
CA MET A 231 -15.34 20.18 -6.57
C MET A 231 -14.23 19.14 -6.81
N MET A 232 -14.52 17.86 -6.54
CA MET A 232 -13.61 16.75 -6.87
C MET A 232 -13.34 16.68 -8.37
N THR A 233 -14.39 16.72 -9.18
CA THR A 233 -14.29 16.63 -10.65
C THR A 233 -13.46 17.77 -11.21
N LEU A 234 -13.66 19.00 -10.72
CA LEU A 234 -12.94 20.17 -11.19
C LEU A 234 -11.45 20.18 -10.81
N GLN A 235 -11.09 19.60 -9.66
CA GLN A 235 -9.70 19.35 -9.31
C GLN A 235 -9.09 18.18 -10.10
N GLY A 236 -9.85 17.10 -10.33
CA GLY A 236 -9.45 16.01 -11.22
C GLY A 236 -9.18 16.48 -12.65
N TYR A 237 -10.01 17.40 -13.17
CA TYR A 237 -9.81 18.02 -14.48
C TYR A 237 -8.49 18.76 -14.60
N GLN A 238 -7.99 19.37 -13.52
CA GLN A 238 -6.66 19.98 -13.52
C GLN A 238 -5.58 18.94 -13.81
N LEU A 239 -5.72 17.70 -13.32
CA LEU A 239 -4.77 16.64 -13.64
C LEU A 239 -4.93 16.18 -15.08
N THR A 240 -6.17 15.94 -15.53
CA THR A 240 -6.48 15.45 -16.88
C THR A 240 -5.94 16.37 -17.97
N LYS A 241 -6.11 17.69 -17.83
CA LYS A 241 -5.67 18.64 -18.86
C LYS A 241 -4.14 18.75 -19.01
N HIS A 242 -3.37 18.31 -18.00
CA HIS A 242 -1.91 18.27 -18.02
C HIS A 242 -1.35 16.88 -18.36
N PHE A 243 -2.19 15.86 -18.47
CA PHE A 243 -1.72 14.48 -18.60
C PHE A 243 -0.94 14.26 -19.91
N LEU A 244 -1.47 14.79 -21.01
CA LEU A 244 -0.84 14.75 -22.32
C LEU A 244 0.57 15.36 -22.31
N ASP A 245 0.77 16.52 -21.67
CA ASP A 245 2.08 17.16 -21.57
C ASP A 245 3.15 16.21 -20.98
N TYR A 246 2.77 15.37 -20.00
CA TYR A 246 3.67 14.40 -19.41
C TYR A 246 4.05 13.28 -20.40
N ILE A 247 3.04 12.71 -21.08
CA ILE A 247 3.25 11.61 -22.02
C ILE A 247 4.06 12.09 -23.23
N GLU A 248 3.79 13.29 -23.74
CA GLU A 248 4.56 13.93 -24.81
C GLU A 248 6.03 14.09 -24.42
N THR A 249 6.28 14.61 -23.21
CA THR A 249 7.63 14.81 -22.69
C THR A 249 8.37 13.49 -22.50
N LEU A 250 7.68 12.46 -21.97
CA LEU A 250 8.23 11.11 -21.86
C LEU A 250 8.52 10.51 -23.24
N TYR A 251 7.62 10.63 -24.21
CA TYR A 251 7.83 10.16 -25.57
C TYR A 251 9.06 10.81 -26.22
N TYR A 252 9.20 12.13 -26.04
CA TYR A 252 10.33 12.90 -26.55
C TYR A 252 11.67 12.37 -26.01
N HIS A 253 11.76 12.15 -24.69
CA HIS A 253 12.97 11.64 -24.03
C HIS A 253 13.16 10.12 -24.11
N CYS A 254 12.15 9.36 -24.53
CA CYS A 254 12.23 7.91 -24.59
C CYS A 254 13.31 7.45 -25.59
N PRO A 255 14.25 6.57 -25.18
CA PRO A 255 15.21 5.95 -26.08
C PRO A 255 14.52 5.19 -27.23
N GLU A 256 15.17 5.10 -28.39
CA GLU A 256 14.62 4.37 -29.53
C GLU A 256 14.37 2.89 -29.19
N GLY A 257 13.28 2.34 -29.73
CA GLY A 257 12.92 0.93 -29.56
C GLY A 257 11.46 0.72 -29.17
N LYS A 258 11.19 -0.45 -28.55
CA LYS A 258 9.82 -0.91 -28.25
C LYS A 258 9.04 0.03 -27.31
N HIS A 259 9.72 0.69 -26.35
CA HIS A 259 9.07 1.57 -25.37
C HIS A 259 8.59 2.88 -25.99
N LYS A 260 9.36 3.45 -26.93
CA LYS A 260 8.97 4.66 -27.65
C LYS A 260 7.71 4.46 -28.48
N ARG A 261 7.56 3.28 -29.10
CA ARG A 261 6.33 2.91 -29.83
C ARG A 261 5.11 2.77 -28.91
N ARG A 262 5.28 2.24 -27.68
CA ARG A 262 4.19 2.17 -26.69
C ARG A 262 3.73 3.55 -26.27
N LEU A 263 4.67 4.43 -25.92
CA LEU A 263 4.36 5.83 -25.60
C LEU A 263 3.68 6.57 -26.77
N LEU A 264 4.05 6.27 -28.01
CA LEU A 264 3.35 6.82 -29.18
C LEU A 264 1.88 6.38 -29.26
N TYR A 265 1.59 5.10 -28.99
CA TYR A 265 0.21 4.61 -28.98
C TYR A 265 -0.61 5.20 -27.84
N ASN A 266 -0.03 5.29 -26.64
CA ASN A 266 -0.67 5.93 -25.49
C ASN A 266 -0.93 7.42 -25.80
N LEU A 267 0.05 8.17 -26.30
CA LEU A 267 -0.13 9.57 -26.73
C LEU A 267 -1.23 9.72 -27.79
N PHE A 268 -1.21 8.85 -28.82
CA PHE A 268 -2.20 8.87 -29.88
C PHE A 268 -3.61 8.61 -29.33
N GLU A 269 -3.76 7.68 -28.38
CA GLU A 269 -5.05 7.40 -27.75
C GLU A 269 -5.54 8.55 -26.90
N GLU A 270 -4.68 9.08 -26.02
CA GLU A 270 -5.00 10.20 -25.14
C GLU A 270 -5.47 11.43 -25.93
N GLU A 271 -4.85 11.69 -27.09
CA GLU A 271 -5.12 12.85 -27.95
C GLU A 271 -6.31 12.65 -28.90
N THR A 272 -6.63 11.41 -29.28
CA THR A 272 -7.64 11.12 -30.32
C THR A 272 -8.85 10.32 -29.87
N GLY A 273 -8.71 9.41 -28.91
CA GLY A 273 -9.73 8.43 -28.53
C GLY A 273 -9.95 7.32 -29.57
N HIS A 274 -8.96 7.05 -30.44
CA HIS A 274 -9.15 6.21 -31.62
C HIS A 274 -9.37 4.73 -31.31
N PHE A 275 -8.54 4.14 -30.45
CA PHE A 275 -8.63 2.73 -30.04
C PHE A 275 -9.86 2.48 -29.18
N SER A 276 -10.16 3.38 -28.24
CA SER A 276 -11.40 3.33 -27.45
C SER A 276 -12.65 3.59 -28.28
N LYS A 277 -12.50 4.15 -29.50
CA LYS A 277 -13.59 4.62 -30.38
C LYS A 277 -14.45 5.69 -29.69
N THR A 278 -13.81 6.53 -28.91
CA THR A 278 -14.45 7.63 -28.19
C THR A 278 -13.88 8.98 -28.64
N ARG A 279 -14.04 10.02 -27.82
CA ARG A 279 -13.31 11.27 -28.00
C ARG A 279 -12.04 11.21 -27.14
N ASN A 280 -11.13 12.12 -27.37
CA ASN A 280 -9.95 12.26 -26.52
C ASN A 280 -10.32 12.48 -25.05
N HIS A 281 -9.39 12.12 -24.17
CA HIS A 281 -9.65 11.95 -22.73
C HIS A 281 -10.04 13.29 -22.07
N VAL A 282 -9.43 14.39 -22.50
CA VAL A 282 -9.80 15.75 -22.09
C VAL A 282 -11.25 16.08 -22.48
N LYS A 283 -11.67 15.76 -23.72
CA LYS A 283 -13.06 16.00 -24.16
C LYS A 283 -14.06 15.12 -23.44
N LEU A 284 -13.72 13.88 -23.10
CA LEU A 284 -14.58 13.03 -22.28
C LEU A 284 -14.78 13.63 -20.88
N MET A 285 -13.72 14.10 -20.23
CA MET A 285 -13.81 14.76 -18.93
C MET A 285 -14.64 16.06 -19.01
N GLN A 286 -14.49 16.84 -20.08
CA GLN A 286 -15.31 18.04 -20.31
C GLN A 286 -16.81 17.69 -20.48
N ASN A 287 -17.14 16.58 -21.13
CA ASN A 287 -18.53 16.14 -21.24
C ASN A 287 -19.11 15.74 -19.87
N PHE A 288 -18.34 15.02 -19.05
CA PHE A 288 -18.75 14.66 -17.69
C PHE A 288 -18.99 15.91 -16.82
N ILE A 289 -18.09 16.91 -16.91
CA ILE A 289 -18.24 18.20 -16.21
C ILE A 289 -19.56 18.91 -16.57
N ARG A 290 -19.93 18.91 -17.85
CA ARG A 290 -21.22 19.46 -18.31
C ARG A 290 -22.40 18.64 -17.77
N ALA A 291 -22.30 17.31 -17.78
CA ALA A 291 -23.35 16.42 -17.30
C ALA A 291 -23.64 16.61 -15.81
N ILE A 292 -22.64 16.94 -15.00
CA ILE A 292 -22.83 17.29 -13.58
C ILE A 292 -23.26 18.75 -13.35
N GLY A 293 -23.56 19.49 -14.41
CA GLY A 293 -24.14 20.83 -14.38
C GLY A 293 -23.15 21.96 -14.16
N VAL A 294 -21.90 21.81 -14.59
CA VAL A 294 -20.88 22.88 -14.56
C VAL A 294 -20.65 23.41 -15.97
N SER A 295 -20.69 24.73 -16.13
CA SER A 295 -20.45 25.38 -17.43
C SER A 295 -18.98 25.31 -17.86
N ASP A 296 -18.71 25.54 -19.14
CA ASP A 296 -17.32 25.62 -19.63
C ASP A 296 -16.60 26.83 -19.01
N GLU A 297 -17.31 27.95 -18.85
CA GLU A 297 -16.81 29.17 -18.19
C GLU A 297 -16.44 28.93 -16.73
N ASP A 298 -17.32 28.27 -15.96
CA ASP A 298 -17.06 27.94 -14.56
C ASP A 298 -15.90 26.96 -14.43
N ARG A 299 -15.81 25.96 -15.33
CA ARG A 299 -14.69 25.02 -15.37
C ARG A 299 -13.36 25.75 -15.60
N ASP A 300 -13.32 26.66 -16.57
CA ASP A 300 -12.10 27.36 -16.96
C ASP A 300 -11.65 28.39 -15.92
N ALA A 301 -12.58 28.89 -15.09
CA ALA A 301 -12.28 29.76 -13.96
C ALA A 301 -11.61 29.03 -12.78
N VAL A 302 -11.70 27.69 -12.70
CA VAL A 302 -11.12 26.93 -11.58
C VAL A 302 -9.60 26.83 -11.69
N VAL A 303 -8.95 27.22 -10.59
CA VAL A 303 -7.52 26.99 -10.35
C VAL A 303 -7.29 25.74 -9.51
N ALA A 304 -6.14 25.10 -9.71
CA ALA A 304 -5.69 23.99 -8.89
C ALA A 304 -5.51 24.44 -7.43
N LEU A 305 -6.01 23.64 -6.48
CA LEU A 305 -5.67 23.80 -5.07
C LEU A 305 -4.17 23.58 -4.87
N PRO A 306 -3.55 24.11 -3.79
CA PRO A 306 -2.13 23.93 -3.54
C PRO A 306 -1.67 22.45 -3.54
N SER A 307 -2.47 21.53 -3.00
CA SER A 307 -2.19 20.09 -3.03
C SER A 307 -2.27 19.49 -4.44
N THR A 308 -3.26 19.91 -5.24
CA THR A 308 -3.41 19.53 -6.65
C THR A 308 -2.23 20.04 -7.49
N GLN A 309 -1.86 21.31 -7.33
CA GLN A 309 -0.75 21.93 -8.06
C GLN A 309 0.58 21.25 -7.71
N LYS A 310 0.81 20.92 -6.44
CA LYS A 310 1.99 20.17 -6.00
C LYS A 310 2.14 18.82 -6.71
N LEU A 311 1.03 18.10 -6.96
CA LEU A 311 1.05 16.84 -7.71
C LEU A 311 1.32 17.05 -9.21
N ILE A 312 0.80 18.14 -9.80
CA ILE A 312 1.08 18.53 -11.18
C ILE A 312 2.58 18.84 -11.34
N ASP A 313 3.10 19.75 -10.51
CA ASP A 313 4.49 20.19 -10.55
C ASP A 313 5.46 19.03 -10.32
N TYR A 314 5.18 18.17 -9.33
CA TYR A 314 6.01 17.01 -9.02
C TYR A 314 6.18 16.07 -10.22
N ARG A 315 5.09 15.80 -10.95
CA ARG A 315 5.15 14.94 -12.14
C ARG A 315 5.87 15.63 -13.29
N MET A 316 5.59 16.92 -13.52
CA MET A 316 6.27 17.70 -14.56
C MET A 316 7.79 17.76 -14.34
N ASP A 317 8.22 17.96 -13.09
CA ASP A 317 9.62 18.02 -12.71
C ASP A 317 10.37 16.71 -12.98
N LEU A 318 9.69 15.56 -12.88
CA LEU A 318 10.28 14.25 -13.13
C LEU A 318 10.38 13.92 -14.62
N VAL A 319 9.39 14.31 -15.43
CA VAL A 319 9.38 13.98 -16.86
C VAL A 319 10.32 14.86 -17.68
N LYS A 320 10.52 16.13 -17.29
CA LYS A 320 11.30 17.11 -18.07
C LYS A 320 12.81 16.87 -18.11
N ASN A 321 13.32 15.98 -17.27
CA ASN A 321 14.75 15.68 -17.20
C ASN A 321 15.02 14.27 -17.77
N PRO A 322 15.78 14.15 -18.88
CA PRO A 322 16.05 12.85 -19.49
C PRO A 322 16.84 11.90 -18.56
N MET A 323 17.63 12.43 -17.62
CA MET A 323 18.35 11.61 -16.63
C MET A 323 17.43 10.97 -15.59
N THR A 324 16.21 11.47 -15.46
CA THR A 324 15.18 10.94 -14.55
C THR A 324 14.06 10.22 -15.31
N PHE A 325 14.30 9.79 -16.55
CA PHE A 325 13.30 9.13 -17.38
C PHE A 325 12.59 7.96 -16.67
N HIS A 326 13.33 7.10 -15.94
CA HIS A 326 12.76 6.00 -15.15
C HIS A 326 11.80 6.48 -14.05
N LEU A 327 12.10 7.64 -13.45
CA LEU A 327 11.25 8.26 -12.43
C LEU A 327 9.99 8.88 -13.04
N GLY A 328 10.12 9.56 -14.18
CA GLY A 328 8.99 10.08 -14.94
C GLY A 328 8.03 8.95 -15.34
N CYS A 329 8.55 7.86 -15.90
CA CYS A 329 7.76 6.67 -16.20
C CYS A 329 7.10 6.07 -14.96
N ALA A 330 7.79 6.00 -13.83
CA ALA A 330 7.23 5.49 -12.58
C ALA A 330 6.07 6.37 -12.05
N ALA A 331 6.21 7.70 -12.12
CA ALA A 331 5.19 8.63 -11.65
C ALA A 331 3.95 8.69 -12.57
N VAL A 332 4.17 8.66 -13.89
CA VAL A 332 3.10 8.87 -14.87
C VAL A 332 2.51 7.53 -15.30
N MET A 333 3.32 6.67 -15.92
CA MET A 333 2.85 5.43 -16.56
C MET A 333 2.48 4.32 -15.57
N ILE A 334 2.90 4.42 -14.30
CA ILE A 334 2.52 3.45 -13.25
C ILE A 334 1.59 4.12 -12.26
N ALA A 335 2.06 5.15 -11.55
CA ALA A 335 1.27 5.74 -10.49
C ALA A 335 0.07 6.54 -11.00
N SER A 336 0.23 7.44 -11.97
CA SER A 336 -0.91 8.26 -12.43
C SER A 336 -1.96 7.43 -13.16
N GLU A 337 -1.55 6.57 -14.09
CA GLU A 337 -2.43 5.60 -14.77
C GLU A 337 -3.11 4.65 -13.76
N GLY A 338 -2.37 4.17 -12.76
CA GLY A 338 -2.89 3.18 -11.81
C GLY A 338 -3.75 3.72 -10.68
N GLN A 339 -3.78 5.02 -10.44
CA GLN A 339 -4.63 5.64 -9.41
C GLN A 339 -6.10 5.71 -9.80
N ASN A 340 -6.38 5.50 -11.08
CA ASN A 340 -7.72 5.44 -11.63
C ASN A 340 -8.36 4.05 -11.54
N LEU A 341 -7.70 3.01 -11.00
CA LEU A 341 -8.32 1.69 -10.87
C LEU A 341 -9.57 1.77 -9.97
N GLU A 342 -10.74 1.62 -10.61
CA GLU A 342 -12.03 2.19 -10.21
C GLU A 342 -12.86 1.37 -9.20
N GLU A 343 -12.33 0.28 -8.68
CA GLU A 343 -13.12 -0.63 -7.86
C GLU A 343 -13.11 -0.21 -6.38
N ALA A 344 -14.28 0.12 -5.85
CA ALA A 344 -14.53 0.17 -4.42
C ALA A 344 -15.60 -0.87 -4.07
N ALA A 345 -15.28 -1.76 -3.12
CA ALA A 345 -16.19 -2.81 -2.67
C ALA A 345 -16.73 -3.74 -3.78
N GLY A 346 -16.02 -3.86 -4.90
CA GLY A 346 -16.38 -4.73 -6.03
C GLY A 346 -17.34 -4.10 -7.07
N GLU A 347 -17.68 -2.82 -6.93
CA GLU A 347 -18.44 -2.05 -7.94
C GLU A 347 -17.57 -0.90 -8.48
N ALA A 348 -17.66 -0.65 -9.79
CA ALA A 348 -16.88 0.41 -10.44
C ALA A 348 -17.59 1.77 -10.33
N ARG A 349 -16.83 2.88 -10.38
CA ARG A 349 -17.39 4.26 -10.32
C ARG A 349 -18.51 4.50 -11.34
N HIS A 350 -18.35 3.99 -12.56
CA HIS A 350 -19.34 4.14 -13.62
C HIS A 350 -20.64 3.35 -13.37
N GLU A 351 -20.65 2.40 -12.42
CA GLU A 351 -21.86 1.66 -12.00
C GLU A 351 -22.55 2.35 -10.81
N LEU A 352 -21.76 2.97 -9.93
CA LEU A 352 -22.25 3.63 -8.71
C LEU A 352 -22.82 5.04 -8.99
N LEU A 353 -22.13 5.84 -9.79
CA LEU A 353 -22.53 7.22 -10.07
C LEU A 353 -23.91 7.34 -10.75
N PRO A 354 -24.31 6.50 -11.74
CA PRO A 354 -25.65 6.52 -12.31
C PRO A 354 -26.75 6.33 -11.27
N LYS A 355 -26.57 5.38 -10.34
CA LYS A 355 -27.55 5.02 -9.32
C LYS A 355 -27.83 6.19 -8.37
N THR A 356 -26.83 7.02 -8.09
CA THR A 356 -26.94 8.13 -7.13
C THR A 356 -27.26 9.46 -7.81
N TYR A 357 -26.65 9.78 -8.95
CA TYR A 357 -26.68 11.12 -9.54
C TYR A 357 -27.55 11.24 -10.81
N ASN A 358 -28.31 10.20 -11.17
CA ASN A 358 -29.13 10.15 -12.40
C ASN A 358 -28.33 10.45 -13.68
N LEU A 359 -27.07 10.01 -13.72
CA LEU A 359 -26.19 10.13 -14.87
C LEU A 359 -26.40 8.97 -15.84
N THR A 360 -26.18 9.21 -17.13
CA THR A 360 -26.24 8.17 -18.16
C THR A 360 -24.87 7.53 -18.37
N GLU A 361 -24.85 6.35 -19.00
CA GLU A 361 -23.60 5.69 -19.40
C GLU A 361 -22.70 6.60 -20.25
N LYS A 362 -23.30 7.40 -21.15
CA LYS A 362 -22.58 8.34 -22.02
C LYS A 362 -21.87 9.45 -21.24
N ASP A 363 -22.44 9.86 -20.11
CA ASP A 363 -21.84 10.88 -19.25
C ASP A 363 -20.58 10.35 -18.56
N LEU A 364 -20.45 9.04 -18.46
CA LEU A 364 -19.39 8.35 -17.71
C LEU A 364 -18.34 7.68 -18.62
N TYR A 365 -18.35 7.99 -19.92
CA TYR A 365 -17.36 7.46 -20.87
C TYR A 365 -15.91 7.75 -20.49
N PHE A 366 -15.66 8.87 -19.81
CA PHE A 366 -14.32 9.13 -19.25
C PHE A 366 -13.87 7.97 -18.35
N PHE A 367 -14.71 7.54 -17.41
CA PHE A 367 -14.40 6.48 -16.43
C PHE A 367 -14.31 5.09 -17.08
N SER A 368 -15.25 4.75 -17.97
CA SER A 368 -15.29 3.41 -18.57
C SER A 368 -14.15 3.11 -19.54
N VAL A 369 -13.57 4.13 -20.19
CA VAL A 369 -12.36 4.00 -21.01
C VAL A 369 -11.14 3.70 -20.14
N HIS A 370 -10.94 4.49 -19.09
CA HIS A 370 -9.83 4.32 -18.14
C HIS A 370 -9.85 2.95 -17.43
N GLN A 371 -11.03 2.41 -17.08
CA GLN A 371 -11.09 1.08 -16.45
C GLN A 371 -10.43 -0.03 -17.28
N LYS A 372 -10.63 -0.03 -18.61
CA LYS A 372 -10.10 -1.08 -19.50
C LYS A 372 -8.67 -0.80 -19.93
N GLU A 373 -8.36 0.46 -20.20
CA GLU A 373 -7.07 0.87 -20.77
C GLU A 373 -5.99 0.97 -19.69
N ASP A 374 -6.33 1.43 -18.49
CA ASP A 374 -5.35 1.67 -17.41
C ASP A 374 -4.71 0.37 -16.91
N VAL A 375 -5.41 -0.78 -16.96
CA VAL A 375 -4.81 -2.09 -16.65
C VAL A 375 -3.69 -2.43 -17.65
N GLY A 376 -3.92 -2.11 -18.94
CA GLY A 376 -2.93 -2.25 -20.00
C GLY A 376 -1.77 -1.26 -19.82
N HIS A 377 -2.09 0.03 -19.62
CA HIS A 377 -1.12 1.10 -19.45
C HIS A 377 -0.21 0.88 -18.24
N VAL A 378 -0.76 0.52 -17.08
CA VAL A 378 0.03 0.22 -15.87
C VAL A 378 0.97 -0.96 -16.12
N LYS A 379 0.50 -2.01 -16.80
CA LYS A 379 1.36 -3.16 -17.14
C LYS A 379 2.48 -2.75 -18.09
N GLU A 380 2.19 -1.88 -19.06
CA GLU A 380 3.19 -1.33 -19.97
C GLU A 380 4.19 -0.42 -19.25
N GLY A 381 3.72 0.47 -18.38
CA GLY A 381 4.54 1.33 -17.53
C GLY A 381 5.46 0.54 -16.61
N ILE A 382 4.94 -0.50 -15.95
CA ILE A 382 5.73 -1.45 -15.15
C ILE A 382 6.82 -2.12 -16.01
N SER A 383 6.48 -2.54 -17.22
CA SER A 383 7.46 -3.12 -18.15
C SER A 383 8.52 -2.12 -18.60
N VAL A 384 8.15 -0.86 -18.86
CA VAL A 384 9.10 0.20 -19.23
C VAL A 384 10.07 0.45 -18.08
N VAL A 385 9.55 0.70 -16.88
CA VAL A 385 10.37 0.98 -15.68
C VAL A 385 11.28 -0.20 -15.35
N ALA A 386 10.78 -1.43 -15.42
CA ALA A 386 11.61 -2.62 -15.20
C ALA A 386 12.76 -2.74 -16.21
N ASP A 387 12.49 -2.48 -17.49
CA ASP A 387 13.51 -2.60 -18.54
C ASP A 387 14.57 -1.48 -18.47
N VAL A 388 14.20 -0.26 -18.03
CA VAL A 388 15.16 0.87 -17.95
C VAL A 388 15.93 0.94 -16.63
N CYS A 389 15.39 0.39 -15.53
CA CYS A 389 16.05 0.38 -14.23
C CYS A 389 17.15 -0.70 -14.16
N THR A 390 18.35 -0.35 -14.64
CA THR A 390 19.50 -1.27 -14.74
C THR A 390 20.36 -1.35 -13.48
N THR A 391 20.07 -0.54 -12.46
CA THR A 391 20.80 -0.53 -11.20
C THR A 391 19.84 -0.62 -10.01
N ALA A 392 20.34 -1.14 -8.88
CA ALA A 392 19.57 -1.17 -7.63
C ALA A 392 19.09 0.25 -7.24
N SER A 393 19.92 1.28 -7.42
CA SER A 393 19.54 2.67 -7.13
C SER A 393 18.32 3.11 -7.94
N MET A 394 18.32 2.85 -9.26
CA MET A 394 17.19 3.21 -10.12
C MET A 394 15.91 2.49 -9.72
N GLN A 395 15.99 1.19 -9.40
CA GLN A 395 14.85 0.42 -8.89
C GLN A 395 14.32 1.03 -7.59
N GLN A 396 15.23 1.40 -6.68
CA GLN A 396 14.86 2.00 -5.40
C GLN A 396 14.20 3.36 -5.55
N GLU A 397 14.72 4.21 -6.43
CA GLU A 397 14.14 5.51 -6.73
C GLU A 397 12.76 5.37 -7.37
N ALA A 398 12.59 4.44 -8.32
CA ALA A 398 11.31 4.19 -8.96
C ALA A 398 10.23 3.74 -7.96
N LEU A 399 10.54 2.81 -7.04
CA LEU A 399 9.61 2.38 -5.99
C LEU A 399 9.19 3.56 -5.08
N LYS A 400 10.17 4.40 -4.69
CA LYS A 400 9.90 5.61 -3.90
C LYS A 400 9.01 6.59 -4.65
N VAL A 401 9.22 6.76 -5.95
CA VAL A 401 8.44 7.66 -6.80
C VAL A 401 7.02 7.16 -6.98
N VAL A 402 6.79 5.85 -7.19
CA VAL A 402 5.44 5.28 -7.23
C VAL A 402 4.71 5.61 -5.93
N ARG A 403 5.29 5.25 -4.78
CA ARG A 403 4.69 5.52 -3.46
C ARG A 403 4.43 7.00 -3.24
N LYS A 404 5.41 7.86 -3.54
CA LYS A 404 5.30 9.31 -3.33
C LYS A 404 4.21 9.92 -4.21
N THR A 405 4.04 9.43 -5.43
CA THR A 405 2.98 9.87 -6.33
C THR A 405 1.61 9.46 -5.76
N CYS A 406 1.45 8.21 -5.30
CA CYS A 406 0.24 7.76 -4.61
C CYS A 406 -0.09 8.61 -3.38
N ASP A 407 0.92 8.98 -2.58
CA ASP A 407 0.75 9.88 -1.43
C ASP A 407 0.26 11.27 -1.84
N LEU A 408 0.78 11.83 -2.93
CA LEU A 408 0.38 13.14 -3.45
C LEU A 408 -1.03 13.13 -4.03
N PHE A 409 -1.45 12.03 -4.66
CA PHE A 409 -2.84 11.82 -5.05
C PHE A 409 -3.78 11.81 -3.83
N TYR A 410 -3.39 11.13 -2.75
CA TYR A 410 -4.17 11.15 -1.51
C TYR A 410 -4.21 12.56 -0.89
N GLU A 411 -3.07 13.27 -0.87
CA GLU A 411 -2.97 14.66 -0.39
C GLU A 411 -3.84 15.64 -1.23
N MET A 412 -4.04 15.36 -2.53
CA MET A 412 -4.98 16.11 -3.35
C MET A 412 -6.39 16.02 -2.76
N TYR A 413 -6.87 14.81 -2.44
CA TYR A 413 -8.19 14.60 -1.84
C TYR A 413 -8.27 15.16 -0.41
N ASP A 414 -7.20 15.11 0.38
CA ASP A 414 -7.14 15.80 1.68
C ASP A 414 -7.32 17.33 1.51
N GLY A 415 -6.72 17.91 0.47
CA GLY A 415 -6.88 19.33 0.15
C GLY A 415 -8.30 19.68 -0.29
N ILE A 416 -8.94 18.81 -1.08
CA ILE A 416 -10.35 18.93 -1.46
C ILE A 416 -11.23 18.86 -0.21
N ALA A 417 -11.00 17.91 0.72
CA ALA A 417 -11.76 17.79 1.96
C ALA A 417 -11.71 19.08 2.78
N LYS A 418 -10.52 19.65 2.99
CA LYS A 418 -10.35 20.91 3.73
C LYS A 418 -11.07 22.08 3.05
N ALA A 419 -11.03 22.14 1.72
CA ALA A 419 -11.74 23.17 0.97
C ALA A 419 -13.26 23.02 1.11
N TYR A 420 -13.76 21.77 1.11
CA TYR A 420 -15.18 21.45 1.28
C TYR A 420 -15.71 21.87 2.65
N GLU A 421 -15.02 21.47 3.72
CA GLU A 421 -15.37 21.79 5.11
C GLU A 421 -15.42 23.31 5.34
N LYS A 422 -14.47 24.05 4.75
CA LYS A 422 -14.43 25.51 4.85
C LYS A 422 -15.64 26.16 4.17
N GLN A 423 -16.08 25.64 3.02
CA GLN A 423 -17.27 26.14 2.33
C GLN A 423 -18.57 25.82 3.08
N GLN A 424 -18.65 24.68 3.80
CA GLN A 424 -19.82 24.39 4.64
C GLN A 424 -19.90 25.25 5.90
N SER A 425 -18.75 25.74 6.37
CA SER A 425 -18.65 26.56 7.58
C SER A 425 -18.78 28.07 7.31
N SER A 426 -18.89 28.48 6.05
CA SER A 426 -19.05 29.87 5.59
C SER A 426 -20.47 30.09 5.11
#